data_AF-A0A931ALS5-F1
#
_entry.id   AF-A0A931ALS5-F1
#
_cell.length_a   1.000
_cell.length_b   1.000
_cell.length_c   1.000
_cell.angle_alpha   90.00
_cell.angle_beta   90.00
_cell.angle_gamma   90.00
#
_symmetry.space_group_name_H-M   'P 1'
#
loop_
_entity.id
_entity.type
_entity.pdbx_description
1 polymer ?
#
loop_
_entity_poly.entity_id
_entity_poly.type
_entity_poly.pdbx_seq_one_letter_code
_entity_poly.pdbx_strand_id
1 'polypeptide(L)'
;MGRPERVLDPENNPLHRFASELRQLRVKAGKLSYRQISRRANFSVTALSDAAGGAVVPTLAVTLAYVEACDDDRDEWESRWHDLMRALAPADPSLKARPVGLCWLINSDLWLRLMI
;
A
#
# COMPACT_ATOMS: atom_id res chain seq x y z
N MET A 1 16.88 -1.12 -15.36
CA MET A 1 15.66 -0.77 -16.13
C MET A 1 14.46 -1.17 -15.29
N GLY A 2 13.74 -0.21 -14.71
CA GLY A 2 12.63 -0.49 -13.79
C GLY A 2 11.38 -0.92 -14.56
N ARG A 3 10.66 -1.91 -14.05
CA ARG A 3 9.35 -2.31 -14.58
C ARG A 3 8.49 -1.04 -14.70
N PRO A 4 7.85 -0.79 -15.86
CA PRO A 4 6.96 0.36 -16.01
C PRO A 4 5.90 0.31 -14.91
N GLU A 5 5.69 1.44 -14.25
CA GLU A 5 4.71 1.58 -13.18
C GLU A 5 3.34 1.19 -13.73
N ARG A 6 2.59 0.39 -12.96
CA ARG A 6 1.30 -0.14 -13.42
C ARG A 6 0.33 1.01 -13.68
N VAL A 7 -0.42 0.92 -14.77
CA VAL A 7 -1.53 1.84 -15.07
C VAL A 7 -2.55 1.67 -13.95
N LEU A 8 -2.79 2.75 -13.21
CA LEU A 8 -3.82 2.83 -12.19
C LEU A 8 -5.08 3.41 -12.84
N ASP A 9 -6.24 2.84 -12.53
CA ASP A 9 -7.55 3.41 -12.85
C ASP A 9 -8.14 4.03 -11.55
N PRO A 10 -7.86 5.32 -11.28
CA PRO A 10 -8.26 5.98 -10.04
C PRO A 10 -9.75 6.29 -9.95
N GLU A 11 -10.49 6.23 -11.06
CA GLU A 11 -11.93 6.58 -11.11
C GLU A 11 -12.81 5.40 -10.65
N ASN A 12 -12.40 4.17 -10.98
CA ASN A 12 -13.18 2.96 -10.67
C ASN A 12 -12.74 2.21 -9.42
N ASN A 13 -11.58 2.56 -8.82
CA ASN A 13 -11.06 1.83 -7.68
C ASN A 13 -10.46 2.78 -6.62
N PRO A 14 -11.03 2.86 -5.40
CA PRO A 14 -10.50 3.72 -4.34
C PRO A 14 -9.06 3.34 -3.94
N LEU A 15 -8.67 2.07 -4.11
CA LEU A 15 -7.28 1.64 -3.89
C LEU A 15 -6.32 2.23 -4.93
N HIS A 16 -6.73 2.32 -6.19
CA HIS A 16 -5.91 2.92 -7.25
C HIS A 16 -5.77 4.43 -7.05
N ARG A 17 -6.83 5.09 -6.57
CA ARG A 17 -6.77 6.51 -6.18
C ARG A 17 -5.76 6.72 -5.06
N PHE A 18 -5.85 5.94 -3.99
CA PHE A 18 -4.90 6.00 -2.87
C PHE A 18 -3.45 5.73 -3.30
N ALA A 19 -3.24 4.73 -4.17
CA ALA A 19 -1.93 4.44 -4.74
C ALA A 19 -1.38 5.59 -5.60
N SER A 20 -2.24 6.29 -6.34
CA SER A 20 -1.88 7.49 -7.10
C SER A 20 -1.46 8.64 -6.17
N GLU A 21 -2.20 8.85 -5.08
CA GLU A 21 -1.88 9.85 -4.05
C GLU A 21 -0.51 9.56 -3.41
N LEU A 22 -0.18 8.30 -3.10
CA LEU A 22 1.15 7.91 -2.61
C LEU A 22 2.26 8.22 -3.64
N ARG A 23 2.01 7.99 -4.94
CA ARG A 23 2.97 8.37 -5.99
C ARG A 23 3.18 9.88 -6.06
N GLN A 24 2.12 10.67 -5.90
CA GLN A 24 2.22 12.12 -5.86
C GLN A 24 3.01 12.60 -4.65
N LEU A 25 2.80 11.98 -3.49
CA LEU A 25 3.58 12.26 -2.28
C LEU A 25 5.07 12.06 -2.52
N ARG A 26 5.45 10.94 -3.14
CA ARG A 26 6.85 10.65 -3.49
C ARG A 26 7.45 11.69 -4.43
N VAL A 27 6.67 12.21 -5.36
CA VAL A 27 7.10 13.29 -6.27
C VAL A 27 7.31 14.60 -5.51
N LYS A 28 6.40 14.95 -4.59
CA LYS A 28 6.52 16.12 -3.72
C LYS A 28 7.75 16.04 -2.81
N ALA A 29 8.04 14.86 -2.27
CA ALA A 29 9.21 14.60 -1.43
C ALA A 29 10.56 14.52 -2.20
N GLY A 30 10.63 14.99 -3.45
CA GLY A 30 11.86 15.02 -4.24
C GLY A 30 12.16 13.75 -5.04
N LYS A 31 11.12 12.97 -5.38
CA LYS A 31 11.22 11.75 -6.21
C LYS A 31 12.13 10.69 -5.59
N LEU A 32 12.00 10.46 -4.28
CA LEU A 32 12.71 9.38 -3.60
C LEU A 32 12.50 8.03 -4.32
N SER A 33 13.55 7.24 -4.43
CA SER A 33 13.46 5.87 -4.92
C SER A 33 12.86 4.95 -3.85
N TYR A 34 12.20 3.87 -4.25
CA TYR A 34 11.68 2.87 -3.29
C TYR A 34 12.77 2.30 -2.37
N ARG A 35 14.03 2.27 -2.81
CA ARG A 35 15.19 1.88 -1.98
C ARG A 35 15.51 2.91 -0.89
N GLN A 36 15.39 4.21 -1.19
CA GLN A 36 15.58 5.27 -0.19
C GLN A 36 14.46 5.27 0.84
N ILE A 37 13.21 5.12 0.38
CA ILE A 37 12.04 4.99 1.27
C ILE A 37 12.19 3.75 2.15
N SER A 38 12.53 2.60 1.57
CA SER A 38 12.78 1.34 2.32
C SER A 38 13.81 1.52 3.45
N ARG A 39 14.89 2.26 3.21
CA ARG A 39 15.92 2.54 4.23
C ARG A 39 15.45 3.47 5.36
N ARG A 40 14.50 4.36 5.08
CA ARG A 40 13.94 5.30 6.07
C ARG A 40 12.78 4.67 6.85
N ALA A 41 11.92 3.96 6.14
CA ALA A 41 10.69 3.36 6.64
C ALA A 41 10.91 1.98 7.28
N ASN A 42 12.08 1.36 7.11
CA ASN A 42 12.37 -0.02 7.53
C ASN A 42 11.41 -1.08 6.95
N PHE A 43 10.84 -0.81 5.77
CA PHE A 43 9.98 -1.74 5.03
C PHE A 43 10.65 -2.24 3.76
N SER A 44 10.18 -3.38 3.24
CA SER A 44 10.72 -3.95 2.00
C SER A 44 10.36 -3.11 0.78
N VAL A 45 11.29 -3.02 -0.17
CA VAL A 45 11.08 -2.32 -1.45
C VAL A 45 9.86 -2.87 -2.19
N THR A 46 9.63 -4.18 -2.11
CA THR A 46 8.50 -4.89 -2.72
C THR A 46 7.17 -4.42 -2.12
N ALA A 47 7.05 -4.39 -0.79
CA ALA A 47 5.82 -3.94 -0.13
C ALA A 47 5.47 -2.49 -0.49
N LEU A 48 6.48 -1.61 -0.54
CA LEU A 48 6.28 -0.20 -0.92
C LEU A 48 5.89 -0.06 -2.40
N SER A 49 6.49 -0.87 -3.29
CA SER A 49 6.16 -0.90 -4.70
C SER A 49 4.77 -1.46 -4.96
N ASP A 50 4.33 -2.46 -4.21
CA ASP A 50 3.01 -3.07 -4.34
C ASP A 50 1.91 -2.12 -3.83
N ALA A 51 2.18 -1.40 -2.73
CA ALA A 51 1.32 -0.34 -2.21
C ALA A 51 1.14 0.82 -3.20
N ALA A 52 2.25 1.35 -3.74
CA ALA A 52 2.20 2.38 -4.80
C ALA A 52 1.70 1.83 -6.15
N GLY A 53 1.73 0.50 -6.31
CA GLY A 53 1.25 -0.22 -7.49
C GLY A 53 -0.26 -0.46 -7.49
N GLY A 54 -0.96 -0.20 -6.38
CA GLY A 54 -2.38 -0.48 -6.23
C GLY A 54 -2.74 -1.97 -6.31
N ALA A 55 -1.75 -2.86 -6.15
CA ALA A 55 -1.96 -4.30 -6.20
C ALA A 55 -2.51 -4.85 -4.88
N VAL A 56 -2.15 -4.19 -3.78
CA VAL A 56 -2.43 -4.60 -2.41
C VAL A 56 -2.88 -3.39 -1.60
N VAL A 57 -3.83 -3.58 -0.69
CA VAL A 57 -4.19 -2.53 0.27
C VAL A 57 -3.04 -2.44 1.29
N PRO A 58 -2.33 -1.30 1.40
CA PRO A 58 -1.27 -1.16 2.39
C PRO A 58 -1.87 -1.23 3.79
N THR A 59 -1.11 -1.77 4.74
CA THR A 59 -1.48 -1.65 6.16
C THR A 59 -1.22 -0.23 6.64
N LEU A 60 -1.90 0.18 7.70
CA LEU A 60 -1.70 1.50 8.32
C LEU A 60 -0.21 1.77 8.62
N ALA A 61 0.50 0.78 9.16
CA ALA A 61 1.93 0.88 9.45
C ALA A 61 2.79 1.17 8.21
N VAL A 62 2.49 0.55 7.06
CA VAL A 62 3.23 0.79 5.81
C VAL A 62 2.94 2.18 5.27
N THR A 63 1.68 2.62 5.33
CA THR A 63 1.29 3.98 4.95
C THR A 63 2.02 5.02 5.79
N LEU A 64 1.94 4.91 7.11
CA LEU A 64 2.55 5.87 8.03
C LEU A 64 4.06 5.95 7.86
N ALA A 65 4.74 4.81 7.70
CA ALA A 65 6.18 4.80 7.49
C ALA A 65 6.59 5.33 6.10
N TYR A 66 5.74 5.16 5.08
CA TYR A 66 5.94 5.78 3.77
C TYR A 66 5.87 7.31 3.86
N VAL A 67 4.85 7.81 4.57
CA VAL A 67 4.58 9.23 4.78
C VAL A 67 5.68 9.87 5.61
N GLU A 68 6.12 9.21 6.68
CA GLU A 68 7.26 9.61 7.49
C GLU A 68 8.56 9.66 6.68
N ALA A 69 8.80 8.67 5.81
CA ALA A 69 9.97 8.69 4.93
C ALA A 69 9.93 9.80 3.87
N CYS A 70 8.73 10.29 3.55
CA CYS A 70 8.45 11.41 2.66
C CYS A 70 8.31 12.75 3.39
N ASP A 71 8.52 12.79 4.71
CA ASP A 71 8.43 13.99 5.55
C ASP A 71 7.07 14.72 5.46
N ASP A 72 5.97 13.96 5.46
CA ASP A 72 4.58 14.47 5.38
C ASP A 72 3.76 14.09 6.64
N ASP A 73 2.52 14.59 6.74
CA ASP A 73 1.71 14.49 7.96
C ASP A 73 1.09 13.09 8.15
N ARG A 74 1.52 12.39 9.20
CA ARG A 74 1.05 11.05 9.56
C ARG A 74 -0.44 11.02 9.90
N ASP A 75 -0.95 12.02 10.60
CA ASP A 75 -2.33 12.02 11.11
C ASP A 75 -3.34 12.23 9.97
N GLU A 76 -2.97 13.08 9.00
CA GLU A 76 -3.76 13.29 7.78
C GLU A 76 -3.86 11.99 6.96
N TRP A 77 -2.73 11.29 6.83
CA TRP A 77 -2.65 10.04 6.07
C TRP A 77 -3.31 8.85 6.76
N GLU A 78 -3.30 8.80 8.10
CA GLU A 78 -4.07 7.84 8.88
C GLU A 78 -5.57 8.00 8.62
N SER A 79 -6.07 9.24 8.67
CA SER A 79 -7.48 9.53 8.38
C SER A 79 -7.87 9.09 6.97
N ARG A 80 -7.04 9.41 5.96
CA ARG A 80 -7.24 8.95 4.57
C ARG A 80 -7.23 7.43 4.45
N TRP A 81 -6.36 6.74 5.18
CA TRP A 81 -6.31 5.27 5.19
C TRP A 81 -7.60 4.68 5.77
N HIS A 82 -8.12 5.25 6.85
CA HIS A 82 -9.41 4.85 7.40
C HIS A 82 -10.57 5.07 6.42
N ASP A 83 -10.57 6.17 5.68
CA ASP A 83 -11.57 6.42 4.64
C ASP A 83 -11.48 5.42 3.48
N LEU A 84 -10.27 5.07 3.06
CA LEU A 84 -10.05 3.98 2.10
C LEU A 84 -10.64 2.65 2.62
N MET A 85 -10.33 2.30 3.86
CA MET A 85 -10.86 1.07 4.47
C MET A 85 -12.38 1.07 4.58
N ARG A 86 -12.99 2.24 4.85
CA ARG A 86 -14.45 2.41 4.83
C ARG A 86 -15.03 2.27 3.42
N ALA A 87 -14.36 2.80 2.39
CA ALA A 87 -14.78 2.69 1.01
C ALA A 87 -14.62 1.27 0.44
N LEU A 88 -13.62 0.52 0.92
CA LEU A 88 -13.37 -0.88 0.54
C LEU A 88 -14.17 -1.87 1.39
N ALA A 89 -14.63 -1.48 2.57
CA ALA A 89 -15.51 -2.31 3.37
C ALA A 89 -16.79 -2.58 2.56
N PRO A 90 -17.15 -3.85 2.34
CA PRO A 90 -18.40 -4.15 1.66
C PRO A 90 -19.54 -3.55 2.47
N ALA A 91 -20.51 -2.93 1.80
CA ALA A 91 -21.75 -2.48 2.42
C ALA A 91 -22.53 -3.63 3.08
N ASP A 92 -22.16 -4.88 2.76
CA ASP A 92 -22.72 -6.09 3.34
C ASP A 92 -21.61 -7.03 3.88
N PRO A 93 -21.48 -7.20 5.21
CA PRO A 93 -20.52 -8.11 5.82
C PRO A 93 -20.81 -9.60 5.57
N SER A 94 -21.98 -9.96 5.02
CA SER A 94 -22.39 -11.35 4.78
C SER A 94 -21.81 -11.97 3.49
N LEU A 95 -21.25 -11.16 2.58
CA LEU A 95 -20.64 -11.62 1.32
C LEU A 95 -19.22 -12.22 1.47
N LYS A 96 -18.73 -12.47 2.70
CA LYS A 96 -17.48 -13.19 2.95
C LYS A 96 -17.61 -14.70 2.73
N ALA A 97 -17.98 -15.11 1.53
CA ALA A 97 -17.82 -16.47 1.07
C ALA A 97 -17.67 -16.46 -0.45
N ARG A 98 -16.43 -16.35 -0.93
CA ARG A 98 -15.91 -17.03 -2.13
C ARG A 98 -14.43 -16.69 -2.29
N PRO A 99 -13.49 -17.64 -2.05
CA PRO A 99 -12.12 -17.48 -2.50
C PRO A 99 -12.12 -17.62 -4.03
N VAL A 100 -12.19 -16.50 -4.75
CA VAL A 100 -11.84 -16.47 -6.17
C VAL A 100 -10.33 -16.28 -6.26
N GLY A 101 -9.62 -17.36 -6.58
CA GLY A 101 -8.29 -17.34 -7.18
C GLY A 101 -7.14 -16.90 -6.27
N LEU A 102 -6.41 -17.89 -5.74
CA LEU A 102 -5.07 -17.69 -5.20
C LEU A 102 -4.16 -16.98 -6.24
N CYS A 103 -3.65 -15.80 -5.88
CA CYS A 103 -2.39 -15.25 -6.41
C CYS A 103 -1.66 -14.36 -5.37
N TRP A 104 -1.92 -14.58 -4.08
CA TRP A 104 -1.35 -13.81 -2.95
C TRP A 104 -0.13 -14.46 -2.31
N LEU A 105 0.64 -15.26 -3.06
CA LEU A 105 1.72 -16.05 -2.48
C LEU A 105 3.04 -15.90 -3.21
N ILE A 106 3.63 -14.69 -3.28
CA ILE A 106 5.10 -14.54 -3.40
C ILE A 106 5.59 -13.26 -2.69
N ASN A 107 5.53 -13.24 -1.36
CA ASN A 107 6.61 -12.76 -0.46
C ASN A 107 6.20 -13.02 1.00
N SER A 108 6.20 -14.29 1.40
CA SER A 108 5.99 -14.75 2.77
C SER A 108 7.27 -15.43 3.24
N ASP A 109 8.16 -14.69 3.91
CA ASP A 109 9.37 -15.26 4.52
C ASP A 109 9.38 -15.14 6.06
N LEU A 110 8.22 -15.10 6.71
CA LEU A 110 8.13 -15.00 8.19
C LEU A 110 6.94 -15.77 8.80
N TRP A 111 6.65 -16.99 8.34
CA TRP A 111 5.70 -17.88 9.05
C TRP A 111 6.38 -19.02 9.85
N LEU A 112 7.70 -19.01 9.96
CA LEU A 112 8.46 -20.12 10.55
C LEU A 112 8.82 -20.00 12.04
N ARG A 113 8.13 -19.16 12.86
CA ARG A 113 8.57 -19.02 14.27
C ARG A 113 7.56 -18.69 15.36
N LEU A 114 6.26 -18.92 15.19
CA LEU A 114 5.34 -18.72 16.32
C LEU A 114 4.07 -19.59 16.29
N MET A 115 4.26 -20.91 16.30
CA MET A 115 3.34 -21.84 16.97
C MET A 115 4.19 -23.06 17.37
N ILE A 116 4.35 -23.22 18.69
CA ILE A 116 4.85 -24.44 19.34
C ILE A 116 3.77 -25.52 19.19
#